data_AF-A0A016TJX4-F1
#
_entry.id   AF-A0A016TJX4-F1
#
_cell.length_a   1.000
_cell.length_b   1.000
_cell.length_c   1.000
_cell.angle_alpha   90.00
_cell.angle_beta   90.00
_cell.angle_gamma   90.00
#
_symmetry.space_group_name_H-M   'P 1'
#
loop_
_entity.id
_entity.type
_entity.pdbx_description
1 polymer ?
#
loop_
_entity_poly.entity_id
_entity_poly.type
_entity_poly.pdbx_seq_one_letter_code
_entity_poly.pdbx_strand_id
1 'polypeptide(L)'
;MLLPFLAINCSCVALCDVCHVRSADIEKHLTLEEHLLSDVLFDFVTKRVIKIVLHTNMPGHYDFTIYARCEFRVTFDGSEPTVITTSSKFNDICGVFTDASGEYEEPQPVVVSRNTQEDRNPFGSTFCYGTDQIVVEVMDNGHIAAVTLFD
;
A
#
# COMPACT_ATOMS: atom_id res chain seq x y z
N MET A 1 14.31 -22.39 -31.23
CA MET A 1 14.89 -21.06 -30.92
C MET A 1 14.69 -20.86 -29.42
N LEU A 2 15.69 -21.28 -28.65
CA LEU A 2 15.90 -21.12 -27.19
C LEU A 2 16.43 -19.68 -26.97
N LEU A 3 16.26 -18.89 -25.89
CA LEU A 3 15.97 -18.97 -24.43
C LEU A 3 15.70 -17.49 -23.97
N PRO A 4 15.68 -17.11 -22.66
CA PRO A 4 14.91 -17.56 -21.48
C PRO A 4 14.31 -16.38 -20.67
N PHE A 5 13.43 -16.64 -19.69
CA PHE A 5 13.24 -15.96 -18.38
C PHE A 5 12.07 -16.75 -17.72
N LEU A 6 12.13 -17.63 -16.70
CA LEU A 6 12.85 -17.76 -15.41
C LEU A 6 12.72 -16.47 -14.57
N ALA A 7 12.02 -16.35 -13.43
CA ALA A 7 11.48 -17.29 -12.42
C ALA A 7 10.19 -16.67 -11.75
N ILE A 8 9.17 -17.42 -11.33
CA ILE A 8 8.83 -17.89 -9.94
C ILE A 8 8.68 -16.70 -8.94
N ASN A 9 7.56 -16.41 -8.23
CA ASN A 9 6.63 -17.23 -7.44
C ASN A 9 5.32 -16.43 -7.14
N CYS A 10 4.30 -17.08 -6.58
CA CYS A 10 3.01 -16.59 -6.05
C CYS A 10 3.06 -15.16 -5.41
N SER A 11 2.01 -14.31 -5.34
CA SER A 11 0.59 -14.60 -5.07
C SER A 11 -0.37 -13.42 -5.41
N CYS A 12 -0.49 -12.96 -6.66
CA CYS A 12 -1.62 -12.07 -7.04
C CYS A 12 -2.77 -12.80 -7.77
N VAL A 13 -2.53 -14.04 -8.21
CA VAL A 13 -3.46 -14.84 -9.02
C VAL A 13 -4.75 -15.21 -8.26
N ALA A 14 -4.71 -15.32 -6.92
CA ALA A 14 -5.87 -15.71 -6.13
C ALA A 14 -7.02 -14.67 -6.15
N LEU A 15 -6.74 -13.39 -6.40
CA LEU A 15 -7.77 -12.34 -6.56
C LEU A 15 -8.43 -12.39 -7.94
N CYS A 16 -7.63 -12.71 -8.96
CA CYS A 16 -8.06 -12.84 -10.36
C CYS A 16 -8.93 -14.10 -10.56
N ASP A 17 -8.57 -15.22 -9.91
CA ASP A 17 -9.27 -16.50 -10.05
C ASP A 17 -10.59 -16.57 -9.27
N VAL A 18 -10.70 -15.91 -8.11
CA VAL A 18 -11.94 -15.88 -7.31
C VAL A 18 -12.99 -14.95 -7.90
N CYS A 19 -12.57 -13.86 -8.55
CA CYS A 19 -13.50 -12.80 -9.00
C CYS A 19 -13.64 -12.66 -10.52
N HIS A 20 -12.80 -13.31 -11.35
CA HIS A 20 -12.72 -13.03 -12.80
C HIS A 20 -12.43 -11.56 -13.13
N VAL A 21 -11.79 -10.84 -12.20
CA VAL A 21 -11.54 -9.40 -12.31
C VAL A 21 -10.10 -9.17 -12.74
N ARG A 22 -9.90 -8.66 -13.96
CA ARG A 22 -8.58 -8.23 -14.45
C ARG A 22 -8.31 -6.81 -13.96
N SER A 23 -7.22 -6.60 -13.21
CA SER A 23 -6.62 -5.27 -13.04
C SER A 23 -5.22 -5.28 -13.65
N ALA A 24 -5.13 -4.97 -14.94
CA ALA A 24 -3.86 -5.02 -15.69
C ALA A 24 -2.83 -3.99 -15.21
N ASP A 25 -3.24 -2.98 -14.43
CA ASP A 25 -2.36 -1.88 -13.99
C ASP A 25 -1.93 -2.03 -12.53
N ILE A 26 -2.78 -2.57 -11.64
CA ILE A 26 -2.39 -2.85 -10.24
C ILE A 26 -1.49 -4.10 -10.16
N GLU A 27 -1.74 -5.13 -10.99
CA GLU A 27 -0.97 -6.38 -10.96
C GLU A 27 0.49 -6.23 -11.40
N LYS A 28 0.84 -5.20 -12.17
CA LYS A 28 2.23 -5.00 -12.63
C LYS A 28 3.18 -4.67 -11.47
N HIS A 29 2.66 -4.04 -10.41
CA HIS A 29 3.48 -3.42 -9.37
C HIS A 29 3.38 -4.11 -8.01
N LEU A 30 2.43 -5.04 -7.81
CA LEU A 30 2.12 -5.65 -6.51
C LEU A 30 2.37 -7.16 -6.51
N THR A 31 3.16 -7.63 -5.53
CA THR A 31 3.30 -9.07 -5.25
C THR A 31 2.74 -9.41 -3.86
N LEU A 32 1.65 -10.19 -3.85
CA LEU A 32 1.02 -10.95 -2.74
C LEU A 32 1.91 -12.10 -2.21
N GLU A 33 1.94 -12.46 -0.92
CA GLU A 33 2.24 -13.85 -0.48
C GLU A 33 0.94 -14.59 -0.07
N GLU A 34 0.92 -15.94 -0.04
CA GLU A 34 -0.24 -16.87 -0.21
C GLU A 34 -1.50 -16.76 0.71
N HIS A 35 -1.75 -15.67 1.42
CA HIS A 35 -3.03 -15.44 2.10
C HIS A 35 -3.53 -14.01 1.87
N LEU A 36 -4.70 -13.89 1.23
CA LEU A 36 -5.33 -12.64 0.84
C LEU A 36 -5.95 -11.97 2.07
N LEU A 37 -5.17 -11.10 2.73
CA LEU A 37 -5.52 -10.39 3.98
C LEU A 37 -5.72 -8.89 3.75
N SER A 38 -6.11 -8.51 2.53
CA SER A 38 -6.30 -7.13 2.09
C SER A 38 -7.78 -6.78 1.94
N ASP A 39 -8.10 -5.50 2.16
CA ASP A 39 -9.44 -4.97 1.89
C ASP A 39 -9.52 -4.55 0.42
N VAL A 40 -10.50 -5.07 -0.32
CA VAL A 40 -10.63 -4.82 -1.76
C VAL A 40 -11.98 -4.20 -2.08
N LEU A 41 -11.95 -3.07 -2.77
CA LEU A 41 -13.14 -2.42 -3.30
C LEU A 41 -13.25 -2.67 -4.81
N PHE A 42 -14.43 -3.09 -5.24
CA PHE A 42 -14.74 -3.34 -6.64
C PHE A 42 -15.77 -2.33 -7.15
N ASP A 43 -15.59 -1.87 -8.38
CA ASP A 43 -16.68 -1.29 -9.15
C ASP A 43 -17.57 -2.41 -9.69
N PHE A 44 -18.84 -2.40 -9.27
CA PHE A 44 -19.82 -3.39 -9.69
C PHE A 44 -20.16 -3.30 -11.19
N VAL A 45 -20.03 -2.13 -11.82
CA VAL A 45 -20.37 -1.95 -13.24
C VAL A 45 -19.26 -2.49 -14.13
N THR A 46 -18.04 -2.02 -13.94
CA THR A 46 -16.89 -2.44 -14.77
C THR A 46 -16.30 -3.78 -14.36
N LYS A 47 -16.70 -4.32 -13.20
CA LYS A 47 -16.11 -5.53 -12.60
C LYS A 47 -14.59 -5.38 -12.45
N ARG A 48 -14.15 -4.23 -11.96
CA ARG A 48 -12.72 -3.93 -11.72
C ARG A 48 -12.47 -3.63 -10.27
N VAL A 49 -11.28 -3.96 -9.80
CA VAL A 49 -10.78 -3.48 -8.51
C VAL A 49 -10.45 -2.01 -8.68
N ILE A 50 -10.99 -1.16 -7.81
CA ILE A 50 -10.75 0.30 -7.81
C ILE A 50 -9.98 0.76 -6.58
N LYS A 51 -9.90 -0.09 -5.54
CA LYS A 51 -9.06 0.18 -4.37
C LYS A 51 -8.64 -1.11 -3.68
N ILE A 52 -7.39 -1.16 -3.23
CA ILE A 52 -6.86 -2.20 -2.35
C ILE A 52 -6.21 -1.52 -1.15
N VAL A 53 -6.49 -2.00 0.07
CA VAL A 53 -5.81 -1.58 1.31
C VAL A 53 -5.00 -2.75 1.87
N LEU A 54 -3.73 -2.50 2.10
CA LEU A 54 -2.74 -3.43 2.61
C LEU A 54 -2.34 -3.00 4.02
N HIS A 55 -2.82 -3.71 5.05
CA HIS A 55 -2.56 -3.39 6.45
C HIS A 55 -1.31 -4.08 6.96
N THR A 56 -0.39 -3.34 7.60
CA THR A 56 0.83 -3.94 8.19
C THR A 56 0.59 -4.52 9.59
N ASN A 57 -0.54 -4.16 10.22
CA ASN A 57 -0.90 -4.53 11.60
C ASN A 57 0.23 -4.19 12.60
N MET A 58 0.75 -2.96 12.52
CA MET A 58 1.82 -2.50 13.41
C MET A 58 1.28 -2.16 14.82
N PRO A 59 1.94 -2.65 15.89
CA PRO A 59 1.59 -2.27 17.25
C PRO A 59 1.68 -0.75 17.45
N GLY A 60 0.70 -0.18 18.15
CA GLY A 60 0.60 1.27 18.35
C GLY A 60 -0.16 1.99 17.24
N HIS A 61 -0.67 1.28 16.23
CA HIS A 61 -1.69 1.84 15.36
C HIS A 61 -3.08 1.67 15.97
N TYR A 62 -4.00 2.57 15.65
CA TYR A 62 -5.37 2.52 16.16
C TYR A 62 -6.11 1.23 15.78
N ASP A 63 -5.87 0.70 14.58
CA ASP A 63 -6.51 -0.54 14.09
C ASP A 63 -5.69 -1.80 14.43
N PHE A 64 -4.68 -1.70 15.29
CA PHE A 64 -3.88 -2.88 15.66
C PHE A 64 -4.79 -4.00 16.17
N THR A 65 -4.59 -5.22 15.65
CA THR A 65 -5.40 -6.43 15.88
C THR A 65 -6.78 -6.49 15.22
N ILE A 66 -7.26 -5.41 14.58
CA ILE A 66 -8.52 -5.43 13.81
C ILE A 66 -8.30 -6.16 12.48
N TYR A 67 -7.21 -5.81 11.79
CA TYR A 67 -6.83 -6.41 10.50
C TYR A 67 -5.64 -7.35 10.68
N ALA A 68 -5.60 -8.42 9.89
CA ALA A 68 -4.44 -9.29 9.82
C ALA A 68 -3.30 -8.59 9.05
N ARG A 69 -2.05 -8.92 9.39
CA ARG A 69 -0.89 -8.40 8.67
C ARG A 69 -0.90 -8.92 7.24
N CYS A 70 -0.97 -8.02 6.28
CA CYS A 70 -0.76 -8.29 4.87
C CYS A 70 0.73 -8.15 4.57
N GLU A 71 1.38 -9.25 4.19
CA GLU A 71 2.76 -9.19 3.69
C GLU A 71 2.73 -8.82 2.21
N PHE A 72 3.37 -7.70 1.86
CA PHE A 72 3.33 -7.14 0.52
C PHE A 72 4.68 -6.60 0.07
N ARG A 73 4.81 -6.48 -1.25
CA ARG A 73 5.87 -5.74 -1.91
C ARG A 73 5.31 -4.98 -3.10
N VAL A 74 5.41 -3.66 -3.07
CA VAL A 74 4.95 -2.73 -4.11
C VAL A 74 6.17 -2.09 -4.76
N THR A 75 6.28 -2.15 -6.08
CA THR A 75 7.40 -1.55 -6.84
C THR A 75 6.92 -0.33 -7.61
N PHE A 76 7.61 0.79 -7.43
CA PHE A 76 7.36 2.05 -8.12
C PHE A 76 8.42 2.30 -9.18
N ASP A 77 7.97 2.53 -10.40
CA ASP A 77 8.84 2.86 -11.52
C ASP A 77 9.09 4.38 -11.52
N GLY A 78 10.27 4.77 -11.03
CA GLY A 78 10.79 6.14 -11.07
C GLY A 78 12.11 6.22 -11.85
N SER A 79 12.87 7.31 -11.67
CA SER A 79 14.27 7.38 -12.14
C SER A 79 15.14 6.29 -11.50
N GLU A 80 14.85 5.98 -10.24
CA GLU A 80 15.32 4.80 -9.54
C GLU A 80 14.11 4.00 -9.01
N PRO A 81 14.04 2.69 -9.24
CA PRO A 81 12.91 1.88 -8.79
C PRO A 81 12.89 1.82 -7.26
N THR A 82 11.79 2.28 -6.66
CA THR A 82 11.60 2.23 -5.21
C THR A 82 10.67 1.08 -4.84
N VAL A 83 11.06 0.30 -3.83
CA VAL A 83 10.27 -0.86 -3.37
C VAL A 83 9.76 -0.61 -1.96
N ILE A 84 8.44 -0.61 -1.81
CA ILE A 84 7.77 -0.52 -0.51
C ILE A 84 7.40 -1.93 -0.06
N THR A 85 7.84 -2.31 1.13
CA THR A 85 7.47 -3.58 1.76
C THR A 85 6.77 -3.32 3.09
N THR A 86 6.21 -4.38 3.67
CA THR A 86 5.59 -4.38 5.00
C THR A 86 6.52 -3.91 6.12
N SER A 87 7.84 -3.98 5.91
CA SER A 87 8.87 -3.56 6.88
C SER A 87 9.48 -2.19 6.58
N SER A 88 9.14 -1.56 5.44
CA SER A 88 9.68 -0.26 5.07
C SER A 88 9.26 0.83 6.06
N LYS A 89 10.11 1.83 6.20
CA LYS A 89 9.82 3.08 6.91
C LYS A 89 9.64 4.23 5.94
N PHE A 90 9.04 5.31 6.41
CA PHE A 90 8.84 6.51 5.60
C PHE A 90 10.15 7.04 4.98
N ASN A 91 11.25 7.06 5.75
CA ASN A 91 12.55 7.51 5.23
C ASN A 91 13.07 6.68 4.05
N ASP A 92 12.63 5.42 3.93
CA ASP A 92 13.03 4.55 2.82
C ASP A 92 12.27 4.88 1.53
N ILE A 93 11.12 5.55 1.64
CA ILE A 93 10.14 5.73 0.56
C ILE A 93 9.77 7.20 0.30
N CYS A 94 10.30 8.15 1.09
CA CYS A 94 9.88 9.55 1.04
C CYS A 94 10.07 10.19 -0.34
N GLY A 95 11.08 9.74 -1.10
CA GLY A 95 11.35 10.18 -2.47
C GLY A 95 10.24 9.83 -3.48
N VAL A 96 9.33 8.90 -3.15
CA VAL A 96 8.14 8.60 -3.97
C VAL A 96 7.15 9.77 -3.95
N PHE A 97 7.18 10.59 -2.90
CA PHE A 97 6.23 11.69 -2.68
C PHE A 97 6.82 13.07 -2.95
N THR A 98 8.05 13.15 -3.45
CA THR A 98 8.69 14.39 -3.87
C THR A 98 8.45 14.61 -5.37
N ASP A 99 8.28 15.86 -5.77
CA ASP A 99 8.05 16.21 -7.17
C ASP A 99 9.33 16.07 -8.01
N ALA A 100 9.15 15.82 -9.31
CA ALA A 100 10.27 15.64 -10.25
C ALA A 100 10.99 16.96 -10.61
N SER A 101 10.66 18.07 -9.94
CA SER A 101 11.19 19.40 -10.24
C SER A 101 12.67 19.55 -9.84
N GLY A 102 13.18 18.63 -9.01
CA GLY A 102 14.56 18.64 -8.55
C GLY A 102 14.84 19.62 -7.41
N GLU A 103 13.82 20.35 -6.95
CA GLU A 103 13.87 21.11 -5.71
C GLU A 103 13.41 20.20 -4.57
N TYR A 104 14.13 20.22 -3.44
CA TYR A 104 13.75 19.40 -2.29
C TYR A 104 12.57 20.07 -1.58
N GLU A 105 11.35 19.67 -1.92
CA GLU A 105 10.18 19.96 -1.10
C GLU A 105 9.85 18.75 -0.21
N GLU A 106 9.73 19.00 1.09
CA GLU A 106 9.33 17.96 2.03
C GLU A 106 7.85 17.61 1.80
N PRO A 107 7.52 16.32 1.58
CA PRO A 107 6.14 15.91 1.31
C PRO A 107 5.20 16.38 2.43
N GLN A 108 4.11 17.06 2.09
CA GLN A 108 3.12 17.54 3.05
C GLN A 108 2.06 16.46 3.30
N PRO A 109 2.04 15.81 4.48
CA PRO A 109 1.04 14.78 4.76
C PRO A 109 -0.31 15.37 5.15
N VAL A 110 -1.36 14.58 4.93
CA VAL A 110 -2.64 14.77 5.62
C VAL A 110 -2.56 14.11 6.99
N VAL A 111 -2.86 14.87 8.05
CA VAL A 111 -2.87 14.34 9.42
C VAL A 111 -4.20 13.66 9.71
N VAL A 112 -4.16 12.39 10.10
CA VAL A 112 -5.33 11.60 10.46
C VAL A 112 -5.39 11.42 11.97
N SER A 113 -6.42 12.02 12.58
CA SER A 113 -6.69 11.90 14.02
C SER A 113 -8.01 11.18 14.27
N ARG A 114 -7.93 9.94 14.77
CA ARG A 114 -9.10 9.10 15.08
C ARG A 114 -9.57 9.29 16.52
N ASN A 115 -9.96 10.51 16.87
CA ASN A 115 -10.50 10.83 18.19
C ASN A 115 -12.02 10.93 18.11
N THR A 116 -12.70 9.81 18.35
CA THR A 116 -14.16 9.85 18.59
C THR A 116 -14.43 10.04 20.08
N GLN A 117 -15.64 10.45 20.45
CA GLN A 117 -16.00 10.68 21.85
C GLN A 117 -16.00 9.38 22.68
N GLU A 118 -16.18 8.23 22.03
CA GLU A 118 -16.28 6.91 22.66
C GLU A 118 -14.94 6.16 22.62
N ASP A 119 -14.19 6.27 21.52
CA ASP A 119 -12.87 5.68 21.34
C ASP A 119 -11.82 6.78 21.11
N ARG A 120 -11.14 7.18 22.18
CA ARG A 120 -9.99 8.08 22.09
C ARG A 120 -8.76 7.28 21.70
N ASN A 121 -8.22 7.56 20.51
CA ASN A 121 -6.96 6.97 20.06
C ASN A 121 -5.82 7.31 21.05
N PRO A 122 -5.24 6.32 21.75
CA PRO A 122 -4.20 6.57 22.75
C PRO A 122 -2.80 6.74 22.12
N PHE A 123 -2.64 6.43 20.84
CA PHE A 123 -1.35 6.38 20.16
C PHE A 123 -1.01 7.66 19.38
N GLY A 124 -1.92 8.62 19.32
CA GLY A 124 -1.74 9.85 18.55
C GLY A 124 -2.12 9.71 17.08
N SER A 125 -1.94 10.77 16.32
CA SER A 125 -2.30 10.84 14.90
C SER A 125 -1.32 10.07 14.02
N THR A 126 -1.80 9.66 12.85
CA THR A 126 -0.98 9.16 11.74
C THR A 126 -0.90 10.21 10.62
N PHE A 127 0.01 9.97 9.67
CA PHE A 127 0.32 10.87 8.56
C PHE A 127 0.12 10.15 7.25
N CYS A 128 -0.73 10.67 6.38
CA CYS A 128 -0.99 10.09 5.07
C CYS A 128 -0.25 10.88 3.98
N TYR A 129 0.61 10.19 3.24
CA TYR A 129 1.31 10.70 2.07
C TYR A 129 0.69 10.09 0.84
N GLY A 130 0.40 10.91 -0.18
CA GLY A 130 -0.39 10.48 -1.33
C GLY A 130 0.19 10.95 -2.66
N THR A 131 -0.05 10.15 -3.68
CA THR A 131 0.05 10.50 -5.10
C THR A 131 -1.29 10.21 -5.77
N ASP A 132 -1.36 10.30 -7.10
CA ASP A 132 -2.58 9.99 -7.86
C ASP A 132 -3.01 8.51 -7.78
N GLN A 133 -2.14 7.59 -7.34
CA GLN A 133 -2.39 6.14 -7.39
C GLN A 133 -2.14 5.41 -6.07
N ILE A 134 -1.46 6.06 -5.12
CA ILE A 134 -1.13 5.46 -3.82
C ILE A 134 -1.33 6.46 -2.68
N VAL A 135 -1.82 5.96 -1.55
CA VAL A 135 -1.72 6.62 -0.25
C VAL A 135 -1.00 5.69 0.73
N VAL A 136 -0.01 6.20 1.45
CA VAL A 136 0.69 5.50 2.52
C VAL A 136 0.40 6.19 3.84
N GLU A 137 -0.17 5.43 4.78
CA GLU A 137 -0.37 5.87 6.17
C GLU A 137 0.86 5.51 6.99
N VAL A 138 1.44 6.50 7.65
CA VAL A 138 2.67 6.42 8.43
C VAL A 138 2.40 6.81 9.88
N MET A 139 2.93 6.03 10.81
CA MET A 139 2.88 6.31 12.24
C MET A 139 3.94 7.33 12.66
N ASP A 140 3.80 7.91 13.86
CA ASP A 140 4.76 8.85 14.45
C ASP A 140 6.20 8.33 14.52
N ASN A 141 6.36 7.02 14.69
CA ASN A 141 7.65 6.31 14.74
C ASN A 141 8.23 5.98 13.34
N GLY A 142 7.58 6.43 12.27
CA GLY A 142 7.99 6.27 10.87
C GLY A 142 7.65 4.92 10.24
N HIS A 143 7.02 3.99 10.97
CA HIS A 143 6.55 2.74 10.41
C HIS A 143 5.29 2.94 9.56
N ILE A 144 5.18 2.19 8.47
CA ILE A 144 4.00 2.17 7.62
C ILE A 144 2.90 1.39 8.34
N ALA A 145 1.72 1.99 8.48
CA ALA A 145 0.53 1.33 9.02
C ALA A 145 -0.30 0.67 7.92
N ALA A 146 -0.45 1.34 6.78
CA ALA A 146 -1.20 0.82 5.65
C ALA A 146 -0.73 1.43 4.33
N VAL A 147 -0.90 0.66 3.25
CA VAL A 147 -0.74 1.11 1.87
C VAL A 147 -2.07 0.95 1.14
N THR A 148 -2.57 2.03 0.57
CA THR A 148 -3.78 2.04 -0.24
C THR A 148 -3.41 2.28 -1.70
N LEU A 149 -3.77 1.36 -2.58
CA LEU A 149 -3.65 1.51 -4.04
C LEU A 149 -5.04 1.77 -4.62
N PHE A 150 -5.17 2.68 -5.58
CA PHE A 150 -6.44 3.00 -6.22
C PHE A 150 -6.26 3.42 -7.68
N ASP A 151 -7.34 3.27 -8.44
CA ASP A 151 -7.50 3.64 -9.87
C ASP A 151 -8.62 4.68 -10.01
#